data_AF-A0A2V7V8L8-F1
#
_entry.id   AF-A0A2V7V8L8-F1
#
_cell.length_a   1.000
_cell.length_b   1.000
_cell.length_c   1.000
_cell.angle_alpha   90.00
_cell.angle_beta   90.00
_cell.angle_gamma   90.00
#
_symmetry.space_group_name_H-M   'P 1'
#
loop_
_entity.id
_entity.type
_entity.pdbx_description
1 polymer ?
#
loop_
_entity_poly.entity_id
_entity_poly.type
_entity_poly.pdbx_seq_one_letter_code
_entity_poly.pdbx_strand_id
1 'polypeptide(L)'
;MYIAIAISFSFVSAWEDRALYFRVPAARRVALPDDGPGPGEERRLRDLLAQPAEAAARALLGQVLVRRGPRPLRVRIVETEAYLGEADPAAHAFRGRTPRTEPIWGPPRTLYVYFIYGMHHCLNLSADREGVPGCVLIRAGEPLDGSGLPPLSCRGPGRLCRRLRLTTRHSGRHLFEPRAPLTLREGTAPPRI
;
A
#
# COMPACT_ATOMS: atom_id res chain seq x y z
N MET A 1 28.88 4.11 8.34
CA MET A 1 28.35 5.49 8.23
C MET A 1 26.85 5.44 8.49
N TYR A 2 26.51 5.60 9.76
CA TYR A 2 25.17 5.51 10.35
C TYR A 2 24.33 6.73 9.96
N ILE A 3 23.05 6.54 9.63
CA ILE A 3 22.02 7.59 9.67
C ILE A 3 20.82 7.03 10.46
N ALA A 4 20.46 7.75 11.51
CA ALA A 4 19.47 7.48 12.56
C ALA A 4 18.07 7.15 11.98
N ILE A 5 17.29 6.17 12.47
CA ILE A 5 16.57 6.07 13.77
C ILE A 5 15.81 7.36 14.13
N ALA A 6 14.53 7.41 13.75
CA ALA A 6 13.50 8.10 14.51
C ALA A 6 12.59 7.04 15.14
N ILE A 7 12.99 6.58 16.33
CA ILE A 7 12.11 5.91 17.28
C ILE A 7 11.54 7.03 18.16
N SER A 8 10.23 7.26 18.07
CA SER A 8 9.50 7.96 19.14
C SER A 8 8.70 6.91 19.88
N PHE A 9 9.34 6.29 20.88
CA PHE A 9 8.66 5.65 21.99
C PHE A 9 8.38 6.74 23.02
N SER A 10 7.10 6.99 23.29
CA SER A 10 6.65 7.52 24.56
C SER A 10 5.31 6.84 24.85
N PHE A 11 5.22 6.26 26.04
CA PHE A 11 4.14 5.45 26.61
C PHE A 11 4.09 3.95 26.26
N VAL A 12 4.96 3.20 26.92
CA VAL A 12 4.61 1.89 27.47
C VAL A 12 4.51 2.05 29.00
N SER A 13 3.28 2.14 29.52
CA SER A 13 2.85 1.41 30.73
C SER A 13 1.35 1.63 30.95
N ALA A 14 0.69 0.58 31.44
CA ALA A 14 -0.69 0.54 31.94
C ALA A 14 -1.83 0.40 30.92
N TRP A 15 -1.86 -0.65 30.09
CA TRP A 15 -3.13 -1.20 29.55
C TRP A 15 -3.01 -2.72 29.30
N GLU A 16 -2.65 -3.47 30.35
CA GLU A 16 -3.17 -4.84 30.51
C GLU A 16 -4.56 -4.71 31.16
N ASP A 17 -5.52 -5.51 30.71
CA ASP A 17 -6.94 -5.50 31.10
C ASP A 17 -7.83 -4.37 30.57
N ARG A 18 -8.29 -4.54 29.32
CA ARG A 18 -9.70 -4.43 28.86
C ARG A 18 -9.74 -4.43 27.33
N ALA A 19 -9.65 -5.61 26.74
CA ALA A 19 -9.97 -5.79 25.32
C ALA A 19 -11.49 -5.62 25.11
N LEU A 20 -11.95 -4.37 25.05
CA LEU A 20 -13.25 -4.05 24.48
C LEU A 20 -13.14 -4.22 22.96
N TYR A 21 -13.35 -5.46 22.51
CA TYR A 21 -13.59 -5.76 21.11
C TYR A 21 -14.93 -5.14 20.69
N PHE A 22 -14.91 -3.91 20.21
CA PHE A 22 -16.02 -3.40 19.42
C PHE A 22 -16.00 -4.11 18.07
N ARG A 23 -17.04 -4.92 17.82
CA ARG A 23 -17.32 -5.45 16.49
C ARG A 23 -17.56 -4.25 15.58
N VAL A 24 -16.56 -3.89 14.78
CA VAL A 24 -16.75 -2.98 13.64
C VAL A 24 -17.88 -3.60 12.80
N PRO A 25 -18.96 -2.88 12.50
CA PRO A 25 -20.00 -3.38 11.62
C PRO A 25 -19.31 -3.85 10.34
N ALA A 26 -19.55 -5.11 9.97
CA ALA A 26 -19.01 -5.73 8.76
C ALA A 26 -19.04 -4.70 7.63
N ALA A 27 -17.87 -4.24 7.19
CA ALA A 27 -17.82 -3.28 6.11
C ALA A 27 -18.56 -3.94 4.95
N ARG A 28 -19.72 -3.37 4.60
CA ARG A 28 -20.69 -3.88 3.62
C ARG A 28 -19.94 -4.61 2.51
N ARG A 29 -20.26 -5.89 2.26
CA ARG A 29 -19.66 -6.67 1.17
C ARG A 29 -19.59 -5.79 -0.08
N VAL A 30 -18.41 -5.24 -0.38
CA VAL A 30 -18.19 -4.61 -1.66
C VAL A 30 -17.97 -5.80 -2.58
N ALA A 31 -19.01 -6.14 -3.34
CA ALA A 31 -18.86 -7.07 -4.44
C ALA A 31 -17.93 -6.40 -5.45
N LEU A 32 -16.62 -6.61 -5.26
CA LEU A 32 -15.61 -6.26 -6.25
C LEU A 32 -15.56 -7.44 -7.22
N PRO A 33 -16.12 -7.32 -8.43
CA PRO A 33 -15.99 -8.37 -9.43
C PRO A 33 -14.52 -8.76 -9.62
N ASP A 34 -14.27 -10.02 -9.99
CA ASP A 34 -12.92 -10.58 -10.05
C ASP A 34 -12.08 -9.99 -11.20
N ASP A 35 -12.72 -9.19 -12.07
CA ASP A 35 -12.07 -8.41 -13.12
C ASP A 35 -11.30 -7.20 -12.56
N GLY A 36 -10.48 -6.60 -13.41
CA GLY A 36 -9.86 -5.31 -13.11
C GLY A 36 -10.91 -4.20 -12.97
N PRO A 37 -10.52 -3.00 -12.51
CA PRO A 37 -11.44 -1.86 -12.49
C PRO A 37 -12.07 -1.61 -13.86
N GLY A 38 -13.34 -1.22 -13.89
CA GLY A 38 -13.97 -0.81 -15.15
C GLY A 38 -13.30 0.47 -15.69
N PRO A 39 -13.44 0.82 -16.99
CA PRO A 39 -12.68 1.91 -17.60
C PRO A 39 -12.81 3.28 -16.89
N GLY A 40 -13.98 3.60 -16.34
CA GLY A 40 -14.20 4.83 -15.59
C GLY A 40 -13.55 4.82 -14.21
N GLU A 41 -13.61 3.69 -13.50
CA GLU A 41 -12.94 3.48 -12.20
C GLU A 41 -11.42 3.52 -12.38
N GLU A 42 -10.92 2.83 -13.41
CA GLU A 42 -9.49 2.79 -13.72
C GLU A 42 -8.96 4.20 -13.99
N ARG A 43 -9.69 5.02 -14.76
CA ARG A 43 -9.31 6.41 -15.02
C ARG A 43 -9.16 7.21 -13.73
N ARG A 44 -10.14 7.14 -12.83
CA ARG A 44 -10.09 7.86 -11.54
C ARG A 44 -8.92 7.39 -10.65
N LEU A 45 -8.68 6.08 -10.57
CA LEU A 45 -7.54 5.53 -9.82
C LEU A 45 -6.19 5.88 -10.47
N ARG A 46 -6.15 6.00 -11.80
CA ARG A 46 -4.96 6.47 -12.53
C ARG A 46 -4.67 7.92 -12.21
N ASP A 47 -5.69 8.77 -12.23
CA ASP A 47 -5.57 10.20 -11.91
C ASP A 47 -5.17 10.39 -10.44
N LEU A 48 -5.71 9.56 -9.53
CA LEU A 48 -5.35 9.52 -8.11
C LEU A 48 -3.84 9.34 -7.90
N LEU A 49 -3.25 8.34 -8.56
CA LEU A 49 -1.82 8.04 -8.43
C LEU A 49 -0.92 8.96 -9.27
N ALA A 50 -1.47 9.79 -10.15
CA ALA A 50 -0.70 10.81 -10.85
C ALA A 50 -0.55 12.12 -10.05
N GLN A 51 -1.22 12.23 -8.90
CA GLN A 51 -1.07 13.36 -7.98
C GLN A 51 0.26 13.29 -7.21
N PRO A 52 0.68 14.42 -6.60
CA PRO A 52 1.81 14.43 -5.68
C PRO A 52 1.69 13.37 -4.58
N ALA A 53 2.81 12.75 -4.22
CA ALA A 53 2.86 11.61 -3.30
C ALA A 53 2.02 11.78 -2.01
N GLU A 54 2.00 12.98 -1.42
CA GLU A 54 1.17 13.25 -0.24
C GLU A 54 -0.33 13.21 -0.51
N ALA A 55 -0.76 13.79 -1.63
CA ALA A 55 -2.16 13.80 -2.04
C ALA A 55 -2.60 12.38 -2.43
N ALA A 56 -1.75 11.66 -3.18
CA ALA A 56 -1.96 10.25 -3.50
C ALA A 56 -2.06 9.40 -2.22
N ALA A 57 -1.19 9.61 -1.22
CA ALA A 57 -1.24 8.87 0.04
C ALA A 57 -2.57 9.06 0.77
N ARG A 58 -3.05 10.31 0.88
CA ARG A 58 -4.36 10.61 1.48
C ARG A 58 -5.50 9.97 0.70
N ALA A 59 -5.47 10.02 -0.63
CA ALA A 59 -6.52 9.48 -1.49
C ALA A 59 -6.53 7.95 -1.55
N LEU A 60 -5.39 7.29 -1.29
CA LEU A 60 -5.28 5.84 -1.23
C LEU A 60 -5.99 5.23 0.00
N LEU A 61 -6.23 6.01 1.06
CA LEU A 61 -6.98 5.53 2.22
C LEU A 61 -8.40 5.14 1.82
N GLY A 62 -8.79 3.90 2.14
CA GLY A 62 -10.08 3.34 1.78
C GLY A 62 -10.11 2.60 0.46
N GLN A 63 -9.12 2.80 -0.42
CA GLN A 63 -9.01 2.03 -1.66
C GLN A 63 -8.64 0.57 -1.35
N VAL A 64 -8.93 -0.33 -2.28
CA VAL A 64 -8.79 -1.78 -2.05
C VAL A 64 -7.67 -2.35 -2.91
N LEU A 65 -6.65 -2.91 -2.26
CA LEU A 65 -5.67 -3.76 -2.91
C LEU A 65 -6.30 -5.13 -3.19
N VAL A 66 -6.23 -5.56 -4.44
CA VAL A 66 -6.72 -6.87 -4.87
C VAL A 66 -5.57 -7.68 -5.43
N ARG A 67 -5.15 -8.71 -4.68
CA ARG A 67 -4.19 -9.71 -5.18
C ARG A 67 -4.94 -10.68 -6.07
N ARG A 68 -4.64 -10.66 -7.37
CA ARG A 68 -5.27 -11.53 -8.35
C ARG A 68 -4.82 -12.98 -8.18
N GLY A 69 -5.73 -13.90 -8.49
CA GLY A 69 -5.53 -15.35 -8.44
C GLY A 69 -6.87 -16.08 -8.39
N PRO A 70 -6.88 -17.42 -8.35
CA PRO A 70 -8.12 -18.22 -8.31
C PRO A 70 -9.01 -17.91 -7.09
N ARG A 71 -8.42 -17.42 -6.01
CA ARG A 71 -9.12 -16.90 -4.82
C ARG A 71 -8.52 -15.53 -4.50
N PRO A 72 -9.10 -14.44 -5.02
CA PRO A 72 -8.52 -13.11 -4.85
C PRO A 72 -8.50 -12.69 -3.37
N LEU A 73 -7.37 -12.15 -2.94
CA LEU A 73 -7.23 -11.55 -1.60
C LEU A 73 -7.53 -10.06 -1.72
N ARG A 74 -8.34 -9.54 -0.81
CA ARG A 74 -8.82 -8.15 -0.85
C ARG A 74 -8.54 -7.48 0.49
N VAL A 75 -7.85 -6.35 0.43
CA VAL A 75 -7.43 -5.59 1.62
C VAL A 75 -7.69 -4.11 1.38
N ARG A 76 -8.53 -3.49 2.21
CA ARG A 76 -8.71 -2.03 2.24
C ARG A 76 -7.47 -1.39 2.84
N ILE A 77 -6.93 -0.38 2.20
CA ILE A 77 -5.81 0.41 2.71
C ILE A 77 -6.31 1.28 3.86
N VAL A 78 -5.66 1.20 5.02
CA VAL A 78 -6.04 1.99 6.21
C VAL A 78 -4.89 2.83 6.78
N GLU A 79 -3.66 2.61 6.31
CA GLU A 79 -2.49 3.37 6.75
C GLU A 79 -1.49 3.46 5.59
N THR A 80 -1.05 4.68 5.31
CA THR A 80 -0.11 5.01 4.22
C THR A 80 0.94 6.00 4.69
N GLU A 81 2.10 6.01 4.04
CA GLU A 81 3.16 6.99 4.27
C GLU A 81 3.69 7.46 2.92
N ALA A 82 3.82 8.78 2.74
CA ALA A 82 4.31 9.39 1.51
C ALA A 82 5.82 9.63 1.60
N TYR A 83 6.53 9.36 0.52
CA TYR A 83 7.94 9.70 0.35
C TYR A 83 8.10 10.65 -0.84
N LEU A 84 8.76 11.80 -0.61
CA LEU A 84 8.81 12.93 -1.57
C LEU A 84 10.00 12.88 -2.53
N GLY A 85 10.52 11.68 -2.77
CA GLY A 85 11.61 11.47 -3.73
C GLY A 85 12.91 12.12 -3.28
N GLU A 86 13.51 12.94 -4.16
CA GLU A 86 14.81 13.58 -3.90
C GLU A 86 14.77 14.65 -2.80
N ALA A 87 13.60 15.20 -2.50
CA ALA A 87 13.43 16.22 -1.47
C ALA A 87 13.31 15.65 -0.05
N ASP A 88 13.25 14.32 0.10
CA ASP A 88 12.97 13.65 1.36
C ASP A 88 14.14 12.75 1.78
N PRO A 89 14.90 13.11 2.84
CA PRO A 89 16.01 12.31 3.36
C PRO A 89 15.66 10.87 3.77
N ALA A 90 14.38 10.58 4.06
CA ALA A 90 13.91 9.24 4.39
C ALA A 90 13.59 8.39 3.14
N ALA A 91 13.46 9.01 1.97
CA ALA A 91 13.14 8.31 0.73
C ALA A 91 14.36 7.58 0.15
N HIS A 92 14.13 6.41 -0.44
CA HIS A 92 15.21 5.70 -1.14
C HIS A 92 15.76 6.46 -2.36
N ALA A 93 14.99 7.40 -2.92
CA ALA A 93 15.42 8.23 -4.04
C ALA A 93 16.19 9.49 -3.62
N PHE A 94 16.34 9.77 -2.31
CA PHE A 94 17.06 10.95 -1.80
C PHE A 94 18.46 11.12 -2.41
N ARG A 95 19.17 10.00 -2.62
CA ARG A 95 20.52 9.98 -3.21
C ARG A 95 20.52 9.73 -4.71
N GLY A 96 19.41 10.00 -5.38
CA GLY A 96 19.23 9.82 -6.81
C GLY A 96 18.78 8.42 -7.24
N ARG A 97 18.85 8.20 -8.54
CA ARG A 97 18.35 7.02 -9.23
C ARG A 97 19.32 5.85 -9.12
N THR A 98 18.77 4.67 -8.82
CA THR A 98 19.51 3.40 -8.74
C THR A 98 18.68 2.29 -9.40
N PRO A 99 19.27 1.14 -9.78
CA PRO A 99 18.50 0.01 -10.30
C PRO A 99 17.38 -0.45 -9.37
N ARG A 100 17.57 -0.30 -8.05
CA ARG A 100 16.55 -0.62 -7.05
C ARG A 100 15.38 0.37 -7.07
N THR A 101 15.67 1.66 -7.20
CA THR A 101 14.65 2.73 -7.17
C THR A 101 14.03 2.98 -8.53
N GLU A 102 14.55 2.40 -9.60
CA GLU A 102 14.03 2.49 -10.96
C GLU A 102 12.49 2.48 -11.08
N PRO A 103 11.74 1.60 -10.39
CA PRO A 103 10.28 1.58 -10.49
C PRO A 103 9.57 2.87 -10.06
N ILE A 104 10.13 3.65 -9.13
CA ILE A 104 9.53 4.92 -8.68
C ILE A 104 9.93 6.10 -9.58
N TRP A 105 10.94 5.96 -10.42
CA TRP A 105 11.31 6.98 -11.43
C TRP A 105 10.50 6.87 -12.72
N GLY A 106 9.93 5.70 -12.99
CA GLY A 106 9.07 5.48 -14.14
C GLY A 106 7.67 6.09 -13.99
N PRO A 107 6.71 5.66 -14.83
CA PRO A 107 5.34 6.15 -14.75
C PRO A 107 4.69 5.86 -13.39
N PRO A 108 3.71 6.67 -12.94
CA PRO A 108 2.92 6.36 -11.75
C PRO A 108 2.20 5.03 -11.88
N ARG A 109 1.75 4.46 -10.75
CA ARG A 109 1.02 3.18 -10.65
C ARG A 109 1.91 1.95 -10.79
N THR A 110 3.22 2.13 -10.67
CA THR A 110 4.22 1.07 -10.67
C THR A 110 4.39 0.54 -9.26
N LEU A 111 4.42 -0.78 -9.12
CA LEU A 111 4.71 -1.43 -7.85
C LEU A 111 6.21 -1.27 -7.55
N TYR A 112 6.53 -0.72 -6.40
CA TYR A 112 7.89 -0.73 -5.87
C TYR A 112 7.94 -1.60 -4.62
N VAL A 113 8.42 -2.83 -4.80
CA VAL A 113 8.53 -3.82 -3.73
C VAL A 113 9.99 -4.07 -3.41
N TYR A 114 10.39 -3.77 -2.17
CA TYR A 114 11.77 -3.96 -1.73
C TYR A 114 11.86 -4.86 -0.51
N PHE A 115 13.02 -5.51 -0.35
CA PHE A 115 13.34 -6.33 0.81
C PHE A 115 14.09 -5.50 1.87
N ILE A 116 13.74 -5.68 3.14
CA ILE A 116 14.28 -4.95 4.29
C ILE A 116 14.54 -5.88 5.47
N TYR A 117 15.58 -5.56 6.24
CA TYR A 117 16.01 -6.27 7.46
C TYR A 117 16.22 -7.78 7.30
N GLY A 118 16.49 -8.25 6.07
CA GLY A 118 16.73 -9.67 5.80
C GLY A 118 15.50 -10.58 5.94
N MET A 119 14.29 -10.05 6.15
CA MET A 119 13.10 -10.88 6.43
C MET A 119 11.76 -10.34 5.92
N HIS A 120 11.67 -9.07 5.52
CA HIS A 120 10.39 -8.44 5.19
C HIS A 120 10.40 -7.76 3.82
N HIS A 121 9.24 -7.75 3.17
CA HIS A 121 9.01 -6.95 1.98
C HIS A 121 8.09 -5.78 2.30
N CYS A 122 8.33 -4.64 1.68
CA CYS A 122 7.46 -3.46 1.75
C CYS A 122 6.94 -3.12 0.35
N LEU A 123 5.66 -2.77 0.25
CA LEU A 123 5.00 -2.38 -0.98
C LEU A 123 4.83 -0.86 -1.00
N ASN A 124 5.33 -0.24 -2.06
CA ASN A 124 5.05 1.14 -2.40
C ASN A 124 4.36 1.20 -3.76
N LEU A 125 3.56 2.23 -3.97
CA LEU A 125 3.00 2.59 -5.26
C LEU A 125 3.69 3.86 -5.74
N SER A 126 4.26 3.87 -6.94
CA SER A 126 4.78 5.11 -7.53
C SER A 126 3.63 6.10 -7.73
N ALA A 127 3.89 7.32 -7.32
CA ALA A 127 2.98 8.46 -7.45
C ALA A 127 3.61 9.50 -8.39
N ASP A 128 3.04 10.70 -8.44
CA ASP A 128 3.56 11.82 -9.24
C ASP A 128 3.58 11.54 -10.76
N ARG A 129 4.20 12.46 -11.51
CA ARG A 129 4.52 12.29 -12.92
C ARG A 129 5.81 11.49 -13.09
N GLU A 130 5.95 10.87 -14.26
CA GLU A 130 7.19 10.19 -14.63
C GLU A 130 8.41 11.11 -14.49
N GLY A 131 9.51 10.55 -13.98
CA GLY A 131 10.74 11.29 -13.67
C GLY A 131 10.75 11.95 -12.29
N VAL A 132 9.63 12.01 -11.57
CA VAL A 132 9.57 12.50 -10.18
C VAL A 132 9.40 11.30 -9.24
N PRO A 133 10.40 10.96 -8.41
CA PRO A 133 10.41 9.69 -7.67
C PRO A 133 9.57 9.69 -6.39
N GLY A 134 8.37 10.27 -6.45
CA GLY A 134 7.39 10.23 -5.39
C GLY A 134 6.73 8.86 -5.27
N CYS A 135 6.52 8.37 -4.05
CA CYS A 135 5.82 7.11 -3.84
C CYS A 135 5.09 7.04 -2.50
N VAL A 136 4.17 6.08 -2.40
CA VAL A 136 3.38 5.85 -1.19
C VAL A 136 3.60 4.43 -0.68
N LEU A 137 4.14 4.30 0.53
CA LEU A 137 4.22 3.05 1.27
C LEU A 137 2.84 2.67 1.81
N ILE A 138 2.43 1.41 1.57
CA ILE A 138 1.24 0.85 2.20
C ILE A 138 1.64 0.21 3.53
N ARG A 139 1.32 0.89 4.64
CA ARG A 139 1.73 0.48 5.98
C ARG A 139 0.80 -0.55 6.59
N ALA A 140 -0.51 -0.41 6.40
CA ALA A 140 -1.46 -1.37 6.91
C ALA A 140 -2.72 -1.44 6.04
N GLY A 141 -3.39 -2.57 6.19
CA GLY A 141 -4.66 -2.81 5.56
C GLY A 141 -5.62 -3.62 6.41
N GLU A 142 -6.90 -3.42 6.16
CA GLU A 142 -8.02 -4.16 6.73
C GLU A 142 -8.46 -5.22 5.72
N PRO A 143 -8.27 -6.52 6.00
CA PRO A 143 -8.80 -7.57 5.14
C PRO A 143 -10.33 -7.48 5.02
N LEU A 144 -10.85 -7.55 3.80
CA LEU A 144 -12.29 -7.50 3.57
C LEU A 144 -12.95 -8.87 3.82
N ASP A 145 -14.24 -8.86 4.13
CA ASP A 145 -15.03 -10.09 4.29
C ASP A 145 -14.96 -10.97 3.03
N GLY A 146 -14.77 -12.27 3.24
CA GLY A 146 -14.62 -13.24 2.15
C GLY A 146 -13.25 -13.24 1.46
N SER A 147 -12.29 -12.40 1.91
CA SER A 147 -10.90 -12.41 1.39
C SER A 147 -10.08 -13.66 1.77
N GLY A 148 -10.56 -14.48 2.70
CA GLY A 148 -9.82 -15.62 3.24
C GLY A 148 -8.63 -15.24 4.13
N LEU A 149 -8.49 -13.97 4.49
CA LEU A 149 -7.44 -13.46 5.36
C LEU A 149 -7.99 -13.27 6.79
N PRO A 150 -7.24 -13.64 7.84
CA PRO A 150 -7.67 -13.40 9.22
C PRO A 150 -7.76 -11.90 9.55
N PRO A 151 -8.65 -11.50 10.47
CA PRO A 151 -8.68 -10.13 10.98
C PRO A 151 -7.30 -9.69 11.50
N LEU A 152 -6.99 -8.40 11.35
CA LEU A 152 -5.76 -7.75 11.85
C LEU A 152 -4.45 -8.26 11.23
N SER A 153 -4.52 -9.21 10.29
CA SER A 153 -3.35 -9.90 9.76
C SER A 153 -2.48 -9.06 8.80
N CYS A 154 -2.97 -7.90 8.40
CA CYS A 154 -2.31 -6.92 7.54
C CYS A 154 -1.92 -5.62 8.27
N ARG A 155 -1.79 -5.66 9.61
CA ARG A 155 -1.24 -4.54 10.41
C ARG A 155 0.29 -4.51 10.32
N GLY A 156 0.83 -3.58 9.55
CA GLY A 156 2.27 -3.42 9.32
C GLY A 156 2.72 -3.86 7.92
N PRO A 157 3.68 -3.15 7.30
CA PRO A 157 3.98 -3.27 5.87
C PRO A 157 4.49 -4.67 5.50
N GLY A 158 5.37 -5.22 6.34
CA GLY A 158 5.90 -6.58 6.16
C GLY A 158 4.84 -7.68 6.33
N ARG A 159 3.84 -7.47 7.20
CA ARG A 159 2.72 -8.43 7.37
C ARG A 159 1.79 -8.36 6.16
N LEU A 160 1.47 -7.15 5.68
CA LEU A 160 0.65 -6.93 4.50
C LEU A 160 1.25 -7.63 3.27
N CYS A 161 2.54 -7.40 2.95
CA CYS A 161 3.19 -8.05 1.82
C CYS A 161 3.18 -9.57 1.93
N ARG A 162 3.43 -10.11 3.14
CA ARG A 162 3.42 -11.56 3.39
C ARG A 162 2.04 -12.17 3.11
N ARG A 163 0.97 -11.54 3.59
CA ARG A 163 -0.41 -12.00 3.35
C ARG A 163 -0.79 -11.92 1.89
N LEU A 164 -0.38 -10.87 1.20
CA LEU A 164 -0.60 -10.68 -0.24
C LEU A 164 0.41 -11.44 -1.13
N ARG A 165 1.34 -12.21 -0.53
CA ARG A 165 2.39 -12.96 -1.23
C ARG A 165 3.22 -12.08 -2.18
N LEU A 166 3.49 -10.86 -1.76
CA LEU A 166 4.31 -9.90 -2.50
C LEU A 166 5.78 -10.06 -2.12
N THR A 167 6.62 -10.00 -3.15
CA THR A 167 8.08 -10.14 -3.11
C THR A 167 8.70 -9.20 -4.14
N THR A 168 10.02 -9.03 -4.12
CA THR A 168 10.74 -8.20 -5.11
C THR A 168 10.48 -8.57 -6.57
N ARG A 169 10.06 -9.81 -6.87
CA ARG A 169 9.66 -10.25 -8.22
C ARG A 169 8.46 -9.50 -8.81
N HIS A 170 7.69 -8.82 -7.95
CA HIS A 170 6.53 -8.02 -8.35
C HIS A 170 6.90 -6.54 -8.57
N SER A 171 8.11 -6.12 -8.18
CA SER A 171 8.58 -4.76 -8.38
C SER A 171 8.70 -4.45 -9.88
N GLY A 172 8.35 -3.22 -10.28
CA GLY A 172 8.31 -2.79 -11.68
C GLY A 172 7.04 -3.17 -12.46
N ARG A 173 6.10 -3.92 -11.86
CA ARG A 173 4.80 -4.22 -12.50
C ARG A 173 3.84 -3.04 -12.38
N HIS A 174 2.91 -2.89 -13.32
CA HIS A 174 1.87 -1.86 -13.25
C HIS A 174 0.54 -2.40 -12.70
N LEU A 175 -0.16 -1.62 -11.88
CA LEU A 175 -1.44 -2.01 -11.23
C LEU A 175 -2.56 -2.38 -12.22
N PHE A 176 -2.54 -1.81 -13.42
CA PHE A 176 -3.64 -1.91 -14.38
C PHE A 176 -3.24 -2.62 -15.67
N GLU A 177 -2.11 -3.33 -15.69
CA GLU A 177 -1.79 -4.22 -16.81
C GLU A 177 -2.73 -5.45 -16.81
N PRO A 178 -3.10 -6.03 -17.97
CA PRO A 178 -4.07 -7.13 -18.04
C PRO A 178 -3.73 -8.32 -17.13
N ARG A 179 -2.44 -8.60 -16.91
CA ARG A 179 -1.93 -9.69 -16.08
C ARG A 179 -1.26 -9.21 -14.79
N ALA A 180 -1.64 -8.03 -14.30
CA ALA A 180 -1.09 -7.47 -13.06
C ALA A 180 -1.28 -8.46 -11.91
N PRO A 181 -0.23 -8.79 -11.14
CA PRO A 181 -0.39 -9.66 -9.97
C PRO A 181 -1.21 -9.00 -8.85
N LEU A 182 -1.20 -7.67 -8.81
CA LEU A 182 -1.91 -6.83 -7.86
C LEU A 182 -2.59 -5.71 -8.64
N THR A 183 -3.84 -5.41 -8.31
CA THR A 183 -4.56 -4.26 -8.85
C THR A 183 -5.17 -3.44 -7.72
N LEU A 184 -5.64 -2.25 -8.05
CA LEU A 184 -6.31 -1.33 -7.13
C LEU A 184 -7.77 -1.20 -7.57
N ARG A 185 -8.69 -1.18 -6.60
CA ARG A 185 -10.11 -0.94 -6.81
C ARG A 185 -10.57 0.22 -5.94
N GLU A 186 -11.60 0.92 -6.42
CA GLU A 186 -12.28 1.92 -5.62
C GLU A 186 -12.90 1.26 -4.40
N GLY A 187 -12.68 1.87 -3.25
CA GLY A 187 -13.26 1.43 -2.00
C GLY A 187 -13.97 2.54 -1.26
N THR A 188 -14.49 2.20 -0.09
CA THR A 188 -15.06 3.15 0.84
C THR A 188 -14.00 3.61 1.82
N ALA A 189 -13.98 4.91 2.11
CA ALA A 189 -13.13 5.49 3.14
C ALA A 189 -13.25 4.67 4.43
N PRO A 190 -12.14 4.38 5.13
CA PRO A 190 -12.22 3.69 6.41
C PRO A 190 -13.07 4.54 7.36
N PRO A 191 -13.88 3.92 8.24
CA PRO A 191 -14.55 4.66 9.30
C PRO A 191 -13.49 5.46 10.08
N ARG A 192 -13.76 6.75 10.31
CA ARG A 192 -12.87 7.59 11.13
C ARG A 192 -12.79 6.97 12.52
N ILE A 193 -11.55 6.78 13.00
CA ILE A 193 -11.25 6.40 14.38
C ILE A 193 -11.31 7.66 15.23
#